data_AF-A0A1X0RKZ7-F1
#
_entry.id   AF-A0A1X0RKZ7-F1
#
_cell.length_a   1.000
_cell.length_b   1.000
_cell.length_c   1.000
_cell.angle_alpha   90.00
_cell.angle_beta   90.00
_cell.angle_gamma   90.00
#
_symmetry.space_group_name_H-M   'P 1'
#
loop_
_entity.id
_entity.type
_entity.pdbx_description
1 polymer ?
#
loop_
_entity_poly.entity_id
_entity_poly.type
_entity_poly.pdbx_seq_one_letter_code
_entity_poly.pdbx_strand_id
1 'polypeptide(L)' 'NQNTDQLNQNANQIFDAWEQSSYARSDEERKNLARRASDIHKQTTGHPLKYDEHGNIKTDTDEAQKCPALH' A
#
# COMPACT_ATOMS: atom_id res chain seq x y z
N ASN A 1 19.17 2.56 13.55
CA ASN A 1 17.89 2.04 14.09
C ASN A 1 16.66 2.86 13.74
N GLN A 2 16.70 4.19 13.66
CA GLN A 2 15.46 4.96 13.34
C GLN A 2 14.88 4.71 11.94
N ASN A 3 15.71 4.34 10.96
CA ASN A 3 15.26 4.11 9.58
C ASN A 3 14.46 2.80 9.43
N THR A 4 14.80 1.77 10.20
CA THR A 4 14.13 0.46 10.19
C THR A 4 12.77 0.51 10.88
N ASP A 5 12.62 1.28 11.95
CA ASP A 5 11.34 1.41 12.66
C ASP A 5 10.30 2.14 11.80
N GLN A 6 10.72 3.18 11.08
CA GLN A 6 9.88 3.90 10.13
C GLN A 6 9.47 3.02 8.94
N LEU A 7 10.40 2.22 8.41
CA LEU A 7 10.13 1.26 7.33
C LEU A 7 9.07 0.22 7.76
N ASN A 8 9.21 -0.34 8.96
CA ASN A 8 8.25 -1.31 9.51
C ASN A 8 6.87 -0.67 9.77
N GLN A 9 6.83 0.55 10.30
CA GLN A 9 5.58 1.28 10.49
C GLN A 9 4.87 1.55 9.16
N ASN A 10 5.61 2.00 8.14
CA ASN A 10 5.04 2.25 6.83
C ASN A 10 4.52 0.96 6.18
N ALA A 11 5.23 -0.15 6.33
CA ALA A 11 4.80 -1.45 5.82
C ALA A 11 3.50 -1.93 6.47
N ASN A 12 3.38 -1.83 7.80
CA ASN A 12 2.14 -2.13 8.51
C ASN A 12 0.98 -1.26 8.01
N GLN A 13 1.21 0.04 7.80
CA GLN A 13 0.16 0.92 7.27
C GLN A 13 -0.24 0.59 5.83
N ILE A 14 0.69 0.11 5.00
CA ILE A 14 0.39 -0.36 3.64
C ILE A 14 -0.48 -1.62 3.72
N PHE A 15 -0.13 -2.58 4.57
CA PHE A 15 -0.92 -3.79 4.80
C PHE A 15 -2.31 -3.47 5.34
N ASP A 16 -2.41 -2.62 6.37
CA ASP A 16 -3.69 -2.21 6.96
C ASP A 16 -4.60 -1.56 5.91
N ALA A 17 -4.05 -0.66 5.09
CA ALA A 17 -4.82 0.01 4.03
C ALA A 17 -5.25 -0.96 2.93
N TRP A 18 -4.38 -1.92 2.58
CA TRP A 18 -4.71 -2.97 1.62
C TRP A 18 -5.79 -3.93 2.14
N GLU A 19 -5.67 -4.39 3.38
CA GLU A 19 -6.65 -5.22 4.03
C GLU A 19 -8.00 -4.49 4.13
N GLN A 20 -8.01 -3.24 4.61
CA GLN A 20 -9.23 -2.42 4.66
C GLN A 20 -9.86 -2.24 3.28
N SER A 21 -9.05 -2.08 2.22
CA SER A 21 -9.56 -1.95 0.85
C SER A 21 -10.33 -3.21 0.40
N SER A 22 -9.93 -4.39 0.89
CA SER A 22 -10.60 -5.66 0.59
C SER A 22 -11.96 -5.78 1.29
N TYR A 23 -12.17 -5.05 2.39
CA TYR A 23 -13.43 -4.99 3.14
C TYR A 23 -14.27 -3.73 2.86
N ALA A 24 -13.80 -2.84 1.99
CA ALA A 24 -14.48 -1.58 1.67
C ALA A 24 -15.88 -1.83 1.08
N ARG A 25 -16.86 -1.02 1.51
CA ARG A 25 -18.27 -1.18 1.12
C ARG A 25 -18.63 -0.42 -0.16
N SER A 26 -17.70 0.38 -0.68
CA SER A 26 -17.86 1.12 -1.92
C SER A 26 -16.53 1.23 -2.67
N ASP A 27 -16.63 1.42 -3.99
CA ASP A 27 -15.44 1.66 -4.82
C ASP A 27 -14.73 2.96 -4.45
N GLU A 28 -15.46 3.97 -3.98
CA GLU A 28 -14.88 5.25 -3.54
C GLU A 28 -14.03 5.06 -2.28
N GLU A 29 -14.55 4.34 -1.29
CA GLU A 29 -13.81 3.97 -0.08
C GLU A 29 -12.57 3.13 -0.43
N ARG A 30 -12.74 2.14 -1.31
CA ARG A 30 -11.65 1.28 -1.78
C ARG A 30 -10.55 2.08 -2.46
N LYS A 31 -10.91 3.02 -3.35
CA LYS A 31 -9.96 3.93 -4.02
C LYS A 31 -9.21 4.82 -3.05
N ASN A 32 -9.89 5.36 -2.04
CA ASN A 32 -9.24 6.21 -1.04
C ASN A 32 -8.20 5.42 -0.22
N LEU A 33 -8.53 4.18 0.16
CA LEU A 33 -7.62 3.27 0.85
C LEU A 33 -6.44 2.85 -0.04
N ALA A 34 -6.69 2.50 -1.30
CA ALA A 34 -5.65 2.16 -2.27
C ALA A 34 -4.71 3.32 -2.56
N ARG A 35 -5.25 4.54 -2.67
CA ARG A 35 -4.45 5.76 -2.82
C ARG A 35 -3.55 5.99 -1.60
N ARG A 36 -4.09 5.83 -0.39
CA ARG A 36 -3.32 5.93 0.85
C ARG A 36 -2.19 4.91 0.90
N ALA A 37 -2.48 3.64 0.58
CA ALA A 37 -1.45 2.59 0.50
C ALA A 37 -0.36 2.94 -0.52
N SER A 38 -0.75 3.41 -1.71
CA SER A 38 0.17 3.84 -2.75
C SER A 38 1.04 5.02 -2.34
N ASP A 39 0.50 6.02 -1.66
CA ASP A 39 1.26 7.18 -1.21
C ASP A 39 2.31 6.79 -0.16
N ILE A 40 1.95 5.93 0.79
CA ILE A 40 2.89 5.41 1.81
C ILE A 40 3.96 4.54 1.15
N HIS A 41 3.56 3.67 0.20
CA HIS A 41 4.49 2.84 -0.54
C HIS A 41 5.48 3.69 -1.37
N LYS A 42 5.02 4.78 -1.99
CA LYS A 42 5.86 5.72 -2.72
C LYS A 42 6.83 6.45 -1.79
N GLN A 43 6.39 6.88 -0.61
CA GLN A 43 7.28 7.48 0.39
C GLN A 43 8.36 6.50 0.86
N THR A 44 8.02 5.22 0.91
CA THR A 44 8.89 4.16 1.45
C THR A 44 9.89 3.64 0.42
N THR A 45 9.46 3.48 -0.83
CA THR A 45 10.24 2.79 -1.88
C THR A 45 10.60 3.68 -3.07
N GLY A 46 10.06 4.90 -3.14
CA GLY A 46 10.12 5.76 -4.32
C GLY A 46 9.17 5.35 -5.45
N HIS A 47 8.45 4.23 -5.31
CA HIS A 47 7.55 3.70 -6.33
C HIS A 47 6.10 3.65 -5.80
N PRO A 48 5.09 4.13 -6.54
CA PRO A 48 3.70 3.97 -6.13
C PRO A 48 3.22 2.52 -6.32
N LEU A 49 2.29 2.07 -5.47
CA LEU A 49 1.54 0.84 -5.73
C LEU A 49 0.53 1.07 -6.84
N LYS A 50 0.31 0.04 -7.65
CA LYS A 50 -0.74 0.06 -8.68
C LYS A 50 -2.06 -0.43 -8.09
N TYR A 51 -3.14 0.20 -8.51
CA TYR A 51 -4.51 -0.23 -8.21
C TYR A 51 -5.39 0.00 -9.44
N ASP A 52 -6.47 -0.77 -9.56
CA ASP A 52 -7.39 -0.69 -10.70
C ASP A 52 -8.45 0.41 -10.56
N GLU A 53 -9.37 0.49 -11.53
CA GLU A 53 -10.46 1.46 -11.56
C GLU A 53 -11.51 1.28 -10.44
N HIS A 54 -11.42 0.20 -9.66
CA HIS A 54 -12.27 -0.08 -8.50
C HIS A 54 -11.51 0.06 -7.17
N GLY A 55 -10.21 0.41 -7.22
CA GLY A 55 -9.35 0.53 -6.04
C GLY A 55 -8.74 -0.79 -5.57
N ASN A 56 -8.83 -1.88 -6.34
CA ASN A 56 -8.15 -3.12 -5.96
C ASN A 56 -6.64 -2.96 -6.16
N ILE A 57 -5.87 -3.11 -5.08
CA ILE A 57 -4.41 -3.00 -5.11
C ILE A 57 -3.83 -4.27 -5.76
N LYS A 58 -2.87 -4.06 -6.67
CA LYS A 58 -2.11 -5.14 -7.29
C LYS A 58 -0.84 -5.40 -6.49
N THR A 59 -0.82 -6.51 -5.76
CA THR A 59 0.32 -6.95 -4.93
C THR A 59 1.31 -7.81 -5.71
N ASP A 60 0.96 -8.20 -6.93
CA ASP A 60 1.76 -9.04 -7.84
C ASP A 60 2.65 -8.24 -8.79
N THR A 61 2.78 -6.93 -8.61
CA THR A 61 3.61 -6.08 -9.49
C THR A 61 5.03 -5.93 -8.97
N ASP A 62 5.97 -5.72 -9.90
CA ASP A 62 7.38 -5.44 -9.57
C ASP A 62 7.51 -4.27 -8.60
N GLU A 63 6.61 -3.29 -8.66
CA GLU A 63 6.61 -2.17 -7.72
C GLU A 63 6.22 -2.59 -6.30
N ALA A 64 5.19 -3.42 -6.13
CA ALA A 64 4.83 -3.96 -4.82
C ALA A 64 5.99 -4.73 -4.19
N GLN A 65 6.81 -5.37 -5.03
CA GLN A 65 7.94 -6.15 -4.58
C GLN A 65 9.16 -5.34 -4.09
N LYS A 66 9.14 -4.02 -4.29
CA LYS A 66 10.24 -3.13 -3.90
C LYS A 66 10.18 -2.68 -2.46
N CYS A 67 9.13 -3.04 -1.72
CA CYS A 67 9.11 -2.82 -0.28
C CYS A 67 9.64 -4.08 0.43
N PRO A 68 10.87 -4.08 0.94
CA PRO A 68 11.42 -5.26 1.62
C PRO A 68 10.69 -5.62 2.91
N ALA A 69 9.84 -4.72 3.43
CA ALA A 69 8.99 -4.97 4.58
C ALA A 69 7.59 -5.52 4.19
N LEU A 70 7.30 -5.68 2.90
CA LEU A 70 6.14 -6.42 2.38
C LEU A 70 6.50 -7.88 2.00
N HIS A 71 7.76 -8.27 2.15
CA HIS A 71 8.33 -9.58 1.79
C HIS A 71 8.80 -10.33 3.04
#